data_AF-A0A7X9GS40-F1
#
_entry.id   AF-A0A7X9GS40-F1
#
_cell.length_a   1.000
_cell.length_b   1.000
_cell.length_c   1.000
_cell.angle_alpha   90.00
_cell.angle_beta   90.00
_cell.angle_gamma   90.00
#
_symmetry.space_group_name_H-M   'P 1'
#
loop_
_entity.id
_entity.type
_entity.pdbx_description
1 polymer ?
#
loop_
_entity_poly.entity_id
_entity_poly.type
_entity_poly.pdbx_seq_one_letter_code
_entity_poly.pdbx_strand_id
1 'polypeptide(L)'
;MNKNQIRLSAFRFLGEYDSKVRTKFSNICAKTGQYSVPNELFQKRTPRKNRVLISWKTVKNNGLTMDQLRSFTGGVAVEFINEDFFEPANQSDPTFIALKSKLGSDDIVSSVITIRSESGSSSSQDQRDAFKKLINNTVVTYRGQTVTINRNNYKNYAITQTDRGGTGNEKWEGFLFVSIKGGQQDTIESHSGNQTVFNPACEFATEEVCIDLDLVMSYFALTSVNEADLPSYKLSEYKKLMANIEAALKSSVYDNDTFSGNLLDYCQNHPSMKMIKGKLYDPIQVEEIHIEDFAIDSKEDPRNLDFTHDEAVFFEKFYWDRAKNCILSPARPTNVFWSKHLSNMMQQNFSLDGYFQHEEEVLNRRKKMLEN
;
A
#
# COMPACT_ATOMS: atom_id res chain seq x y z
N MET A 1 9.04 -21.43 18.05
CA MET A 1 9.72 -20.55 17.05
C MET A 1 9.04 -19.20 17.08
N ASN A 2 9.78 -18.10 16.94
CA ASN A 2 9.14 -16.78 16.80
C ASN A 2 8.55 -16.63 15.37
N LYS A 3 7.63 -15.67 15.17
CA LYS A 3 6.92 -15.48 13.88
C LYS A 3 7.88 -15.31 12.70
N ASN A 4 8.96 -14.56 12.87
CA ASN A 4 9.94 -14.33 11.82
C ASN A 4 10.69 -15.62 11.42
N GLN A 5 11.05 -16.48 12.38
CA GLN A 5 11.64 -17.79 12.09
C GLN A 5 10.67 -18.71 11.34
N ILE A 6 9.37 -18.65 11.69
CA ILE A 6 8.31 -19.40 10.99
C ILE A 6 8.21 -18.90 9.54
N ARG A 7 8.14 -17.58 9.34
CA ARG A 7 8.15 -16.95 8.02
C ARG A 7 9.33 -17.39 7.15
N LEU A 8 10.55 -17.30 7.68
CA LEU A 8 11.76 -17.69 6.93
C LEU A 8 11.76 -19.19 6.59
N SER A 9 11.21 -20.03 7.47
CA SER A 9 11.05 -21.46 7.21
C SER A 9 10.03 -21.72 6.10
N ALA A 10 8.93 -20.97 6.08
CA ALA A 10 7.92 -21.05 5.02
C ALA A 10 8.50 -20.64 3.66
N PHE A 11 9.19 -19.50 3.60
CA PHE A 11 9.83 -19.02 2.37
C PHE A 11 10.90 -19.98 1.86
N ARG A 12 11.64 -20.63 2.77
CA ARG A 12 12.59 -21.67 2.40
C ARG A 12 11.87 -22.88 1.81
N PHE A 13 10.87 -23.42 2.49
CA PHE A 13 10.12 -24.60 2.05
C PHE A 13 9.45 -24.36 0.69
N LEU A 14 8.71 -23.26 0.53
CA LEU A 14 8.07 -22.88 -0.74
C LEU A 14 9.12 -22.63 -1.84
N GLY A 15 10.28 -22.07 -1.48
CA GLY A 15 11.39 -21.83 -2.39
C GLY A 15 12.12 -23.07 -2.89
N GLU A 16 11.88 -24.24 -2.32
CA GLU A 16 12.46 -25.50 -2.82
C GLU A 16 11.77 -25.98 -4.11
N TYR A 17 10.53 -25.55 -4.38
CA TYR A 17 9.80 -25.87 -5.61
C TYR A 17 10.36 -25.09 -6.81
N ASP A 18 10.60 -23.79 -6.64
CA ASP A 18 11.30 -22.95 -7.62
C ASP A 18 11.91 -21.70 -6.95
N SER A 19 13.09 -21.29 -7.43
CA SER A 19 13.73 -20.02 -7.06
C SER A 19 12.84 -18.78 -7.27
N LYS A 20 11.93 -18.83 -8.24
CA LYS A 20 10.95 -17.79 -8.55
C LYS A 20 9.85 -17.71 -7.50
N VAL A 21 9.41 -18.85 -6.97
CA VAL A 21 8.49 -18.88 -5.81
C VAL A 21 9.13 -18.12 -4.65
N ARG A 22 10.38 -18.45 -4.31
CA ARG A 22 11.12 -17.72 -3.25
C ARG A 22 11.21 -16.22 -3.50
N THR A 23 11.47 -15.83 -4.74
CA THR A 23 11.56 -14.43 -5.14
C THR A 23 10.22 -13.72 -5.03
N LYS A 24 9.11 -14.38 -5.43
CA LYS A 24 7.74 -13.86 -5.30
C LYS A 24 7.42 -13.55 -3.84
N PHE A 25 7.67 -14.49 -2.93
CA PHE A 25 7.47 -14.28 -1.48
C PHE A 25 8.37 -13.19 -0.89
N SER A 26 9.66 -13.18 -1.26
CA SER A 26 10.60 -12.18 -0.76
C SER A 26 10.21 -10.75 -1.18
N ASN A 27 9.50 -10.60 -2.30
CA ASN A 27 9.08 -9.30 -2.81
C ASN A 27 7.86 -8.72 -2.11
N ILE A 28 7.01 -9.55 -1.49
CA ILE A 28 5.71 -9.14 -0.93
C ILE A 28 5.86 -7.91 -0.03
N CYS A 29 6.76 -7.95 0.95
CA CYS A 29 7.04 -6.83 1.86
C CYS A 29 8.30 -6.02 1.51
N ALA A 30 9.09 -6.44 0.53
CA ALA A 30 10.36 -5.81 0.17
C ALA A 30 10.29 -4.88 -1.05
N LYS A 31 9.19 -4.94 -1.84
CA LYS A 31 9.01 -4.10 -3.04
C LYS A 31 7.64 -3.44 -3.02
N THR A 32 7.65 -2.11 -3.04
CA THR A 32 6.46 -1.28 -3.21
C THR A 32 6.23 -0.87 -4.66
N GLY A 33 4.96 -0.66 -5.02
CA GLY A 33 4.58 0.08 -6.22
C GLY A 33 4.71 1.60 -6.04
N GLN A 34 4.59 2.36 -7.13
CA GLN A 34 4.71 3.83 -7.12
C GLN A 34 3.42 4.55 -6.72
N TYR A 35 2.28 4.11 -7.26
CA TYR A 35 0.96 4.70 -7.05
C TYR A 35 0.95 6.24 -7.20
N SER A 36 0.51 6.96 -6.17
CA SER A 36 0.30 8.41 -6.19
C SER A 36 1.58 9.25 -6.02
N VAL A 37 2.72 8.62 -5.73
CA VAL A 37 3.99 9.31 -5.49
C VAL A 37 4.64 9.74 -6.82
N PRO A 38 5.04 11.01 -6.98
CA PRO A 38 5.75 11.48 -8.16
C PRO A 38 7.02 10.67 -8.44
N ASN A 39 7.35 10.47 -9.73
CA ASN A 39 8.52 9.69 -10.17
C ASN A 39 9.82 10.17 -9.51
N GLU A 40 9.96 11.48 -9.39
CA GLU A 40 11.11 12.16 -8.86
C GLU A 40 11.25 11.95 -7.34
N LEU A 41 10.15 11.66 -6.64
CA LEU A 41 10.13 11.40 -5.20
C LEU A 41 10.03 9.92 -4.85
N PHE A 42 9.75 9.01 -5.78
CA PHE A 42 9.46 7.61 -5.46
C PHE A 42 10.69 6.76 -5.11
N GLN A 43 10.64 6.06 -3.98
CA GLN A 43 11.63 5.06 -3.53
C GLN A 43 11.43 3.71 -4.21
N LYS A 44 12.04 3.55 -5.39
CA LYS A 44 11.92 2.34 -6.21
C LYS A 44 12.37 1.07 -5.46
N ARG A 45 11.49 0.07 -5.40
CA ARG A 45 11.78 -1.31 -4.91
C ARG A 45 12.32 -1.34 -3.49
N THR A 46 11.63 -0.65 -2.58
CA THR A 46 12.02 -0.60 -1.17
C THR A 46 10.97 -1.23 -0.25
N PRO A 47 11.32 -1.58 1.00
CA PRO A 47 10.38 -2.23 1.92
C PRO A 47 9.15 -1.39 2.27
N ARG A 48 8.01 -2.06 2.51
CA ARG A 48 6.72 -1.43 2.89
C ARG A 48 6.79 -0.58 4.16
N LYS A 49 7.71 -0.90 5.08
CA LYS A 49 7.91 -0.19 6.35
C LYS A 49 8.64 1.15 6.22
N ASN A 50 9.10 1.50 5.02
CA ASN A 50 9.80 2.76 4.77
C ASN A 50 8.86 3.96 4.91
N ARG A 51 9.47 5.15 4.91
CA ARG A 51 8.81 6.43 4.96
C ARG A 51 7.83 6.58 3.81
N VAL A 52 6.67 7.15 4.10
CA VAL A 52 5.60 7.30 3.11
C VAL A 52 5.17 8.73 2.86
N LEU A 53 4.61 8.95 1.67
CA LEU A 53 3.87 10.16 1.30
C LEU A 53 2.38 9.83 1.28
N ILE A 54 1.56 10.66 1.93
CA ILE A 54 0.10 10.55 1.97
C ILE A 54 -0.52 11.93 1.68
N SER A 55 -1.61 11.99 0.92
CA SER A 55 -2.26 13.27 0.66
C SER A 55 -3.09 13.76 1.85
N TRP A 56 -3.21 15.07 2.02
CA TRP A 56 -4.12 15.68 2.99
C TRP A 56 -5.56 15.20 2.76
N LYS A 57 -6.00 15.12 1.51
CA LYS A 57 -7.33 14.59 1.16
C LYS A 57 -7.54 13.18 1.70
N THR A 58 -6.55 12.30 1.58
CA THR A 58 -6.60 10.93 2.12
C THR A 58 -6.68 10.94 3.64
N VAL A 59 -5.87 11.78 4.31
CA VAL A 59 -5.90 11.96 5.78
C VAL A 59 -7.28 12.42 6.24
N LYS A 60 -7.84 13.44 5.59
CA LYS A 60 -9.16 14.01 5.90
C LYS A 60 -10.29 13.02 5.68
N ASN A 61 -10.30 12.33 4.54
CA ASN A 61 -11.36 11.37 4.19
C ASN A 61 -11.40 10.15 5.11
N ASN A 62 -10.23 9.74 5.64
CA ASN A 62 -10.13 8.64 6.60
C ASN A 62 -10.20 9.12 8.07
N GLY A 63 -10.36 10.42 8.32
CA GLY A 63 -10.44 10.99 9.67
C GLY A 63 -9.19 10.74 10.52
N LEU A 64 -8.00 10.65 9.90
CA LEU A 64 -6.77 10.28 10.59
C LEU A 64 -6.31 11.41 11.53
N THR A 65 -6.01 11.06 12.77
CA THR A 65 -5.46 12.00 13.77
C THR A 65 -3.94 12.04 13.74
N MET A 66 -3.36 13.08 14.35
CA MET A 66 -1.90 13.17 14.53
C MET A 66 -1.30 11.97 15.26
N ASP A 67 -2.00 11.39 16.23
CA ASP A 67 -1.52 10.22 16.97
C ASP A 67 -1.52 8.97 16.11
N GLN A 68 -2.55 8.80 15.27
CA GLN A 68 -2.60 7.69 14.32
C GLN A 68 -1.51 7.83 13.25
N LEU A 69 -1.26 9.05 12.75
CA LEU A 69 -0.17 9.32 11.80
C LEU A 69 1.22 8.98 12.38
N ARG A 70 1.41 9.04 13.71
CA ARG A 70 2.67 8.60 14.34
C ARG A 70 2.90 7.09 14.26
N SER A 71 1.89 6.30 13.91
CA SER A 71 2.04 4.84 13.73
C SER A 71 2.72 4.45 12.41
N PHE A 72 2.93 5.40 11.49
CA PHE A 72 3.81 5.21 10.33
C PHE A 72 5.28 5.13 10.80
N THR A 73 5.69 3.97 11.33
CA THR A 73 6.99 3.76 11.98
C THR A 73 8.22 4.12 11.13
N GLY A 74 8.10 4.09 9.80
CA GLY A 74 9.15 4.54 8.88
C GLY A 74 9.23 6.06 8.69
N GLY A 75 8.27 6.82 9.22
CA GLY A 75 8.01 8.23 8.95
C GLY A 75 6.86 8.42 7.95
N VAL A 76 6.15 9.54 8.08
CA VAL A 76 5.13 9.98 7.13
C VAL A 76 5.31 11.45 6.82
N ALA A 77 5.16 11.81 5.55
CA ALA A 77 4.97 13.17 5.09
C ALA A 77 3.55 13.31 4.55
N VAL A 78 2.77 14.23 5.11
CA VAL A 78 1.46 14.60 4.56
C VAL A 78 1.66 15.69 3.50
N GLU A 79 1.25 15.43 2.26
CA GLU A 79 1.29 16.43 1.20
C GLU A 79 -0.01 17.23 1.11
N PHE A 80 0.11 18.54 1.11
CA PHE A 80 -0.94 19.47 0.67
C PHE A 80 -0.79 19.68 -0.83
N ILE A 81 -1.70 19.10 -1.61
CA ILE A 81 -1.62 19.12 -3.07
C ILE A 81 -2.35 20.35 -3.60
N ASN A 82 -1.68 21.13 -4.44
CA ASN A 82 -2.24 22.29 -5.15
C ASN A 82 -2.88 23.29 -4.18
N GLU A 83 -4.21 23.39 -4.18
CA GLU A 83 -4.97 24.37 -3.38
C GLU A 83 -5.19 23.95 -1.92
N ASP A 84 -4.91 22.70 -1.56
CA ASP A 84 -5.16 22.14 -0.21
C ASP A 84 -4.63 23.04 0.92
N PHE A 85 -3.44 23.61 0.73
CA PHE A 85 -2.78 24.46 1.73
C PHE A 85 -3.51 25.79 1.98
N PHE A 86 -4.16 26.31 0.94
CA PHE A 86 -4.79 27.65 0.92
C PHE A 86 -6.29 27.60 1.19
N GLU A 87 -6.93 26.44 1.01
CA GLU A 87 -8.36 26.26 1.13
C GLU A 87 -8.86 26.66 2.54
N PRO A 88 -9.78 27.64 2.66
CA PRO A 88 -10.32 28.09 3.95
C PRO A 88 -10.97 26.96 4.75
N ALA A 89 -11.66 26.02 4.07
CA ALA A 89 -12.33 24.91 4.71
C ALA A 89 -11.38 23.93 5.44
N ASN A 90 -10.08 23.96 5.14
CA ASN A 90 -9.09 23.16 5.85
C ASN A 90 -8.51 23.89 7.07
N GLN A 91 -8.59 25.22 7.14
CA GLN A 91 -7.89 26.02 8.16
C GLN A 91 -8.50 25.89 9.57
N SER A 92 -9.69 25.32 9.71
CA SER A 92 -10.34 25.05 10.99
C SER A 92 -10.13 23.61 11.49
N ASP A 93 -9.54 22.73 10.68
CA ASP A 93 -9.32 21.33 11.04
C ASP A 93 -8.11 21.20 11.99
N PRO A 94 -8.26 20.60 13.19
CA PRO A 94 -7.16 20.49 14.16
C PRO A 94 -5.95 19.71 13.64
N THR A 95 -6.17 18.64 12.87
CA THR A 95 -5.09 17.84 12.27
C THR A 95 -4.38 18.67 11.21
N PHE A 96 -5.12 19.39 10.36
CA PHE A 96 -4.53 20.28 9.36
C PHE A 96 -3.66 21.37 9.98
N ILE A 97 -4.15 22.05 11.02
CA ILE A 97 -3.40 23.09 11.75
C ILE A 97 -2.10 22.50 12.33
N ALA A 98 -2.18 21.32 12.95
CA ALA A 98 -1.00 20.64 13.47
C ALA A 98 0.00 20.31 12.35
N LEU A 99 -0.47 19.81 11.21
CA LEU A 99 0.37 19.50 10.06
C LEU A 99 1.03 20.74 9.46
N LYS A 100 0.36 21.90 9.40
CA LYS A 100 0.98 23.16 8.94
C LYS A 100 2.17 23.58 9.79
N SER A 101 2.18 23.25 11.08
CA SER A 101 3.32 23.51 11.96
C SER A 101 4.50 22.53 11.76
N LYS A 102 4.29 21.46 10.98
CA LYS A 102 5.24 20.35 10.74
C LYS A 102 5.88 20.36 9.35
N LEU A 103 5.79 21.46 8.61
CA LEU A 103 6.40 21.56 7.27
C LEU A 103 7.89 21.22 7.33
N GLY A 104 8.31 20.22 6.55
CA GLY A 104 9.69 19.73 6.45
C GLY A 104 10.34 19.42 7.81
N SER A 105 9.54 18.96 8.77
CA SER A 105 9.99 18.51 10.08
C SER A 105 10.67 17.14 9.98
N ASP A 106 11.66 16.92 10.84
CA ASP A 106 12.36 15.63 10.96
C ASP A 106 11.66 14.67 11.94
N ASP A 107 10.55 15.10 12.56
CA ASP A 107 9.70 14.24 13.40
C ASP A 107 9.05 13.12 12.59
N ILE A 108 8.54 12.07 13.25
CA ILE A 108 7.81 10.95 12.57
C ILE A 108 6.72 11.47 11.62
N VAL A 109 6.00 12.51 12.01
CA VAL A 109 4.99 13.16 11.18
C VAL A 109 5.52 14.50 10.69
N SER A 110 5.70 14.59 9.38
CA SER A 110 6.10 15.78 8.65
C SER A 110 5.00 16.19 7.67
N SER A 111 5.13 17.36 7.08
CA SER A 111 4.24 17.80 6.00
C SER A 111 5.02 18.53 4.90
N VAL A 112 4.43 18.54 3.71
CA VAL A 112 5.01 19.18 2.52
C VAL A 112 3.90 19.84 1.71
N ILE A 113 4.26 20.84 0.91
CA ILE A 113 3.36 21.44 -0.07
C ILE A 113 3.82 20.96 -1.45
N THR A 114 2.90 20.39 -2.20
CA THR A 114 3.18 19.91 -3.56
C THR A 114 2.29 20.63 -4.56
N ILE A 115 2.88 21.11 -5.66
CA ILE A 115 2.17 21.70 -6.79
C ILE A 115 2.46 20.85 -8.01
N ARG A 116 1.50 20.00 -8.37
CA ARG A 116 1.69 18.95 -9.37
C ARG A 116 0.39 18.56 -10.05
N SER A 117 0.50 18.02 -11.26
CA SER A 117 -0.63 17.36 -11.90
C SER A 117 -0.99 16.07 -11.15
N GLU A 118 -2.28 15.89 -10.94
CA GLU A 118 -2.85 14.62 -10.51
C GLU A 118 -3.27 13.82 -11.75
N SER A 119 -3.18 12.49 -11.67
CA SER A 119 -3.49 11.59 -12.78
C SER A 119 -4.87 11.88 -13.37
N GLY A 120 -4.93 12.11 -14.69
CA GLY A 120 -6.18 12.34 -15.42
C GLY A 120 -6.55 13.82 -15.67
N SER A 121 -5.76 14.79 -15.20
CA SER A 121 -5.98 16.21 -15.54
C SER A 121 -5.24 16.62 -16.81
N SER A 122 -5.96 17.18 -17.79
CA SER A 122 -5.40 17.72 -19.04
C SER A 122 -5.04 19.21 -18.95
N SER A 123 -5.37 19.89 -17.85
CA SER A 123 -5.13 21.31 -17.63
C SER A 123 -4.08 21.53 -16.55
N SER A 124 -3.19 22.50 -16.75
CA SER A 124 -2.21 22.95 -15.73
C SER A 124 -2.66 24.18 -14.95
N GLN A 125 -3.90 24.65 -15.15
CA GLN A 125 -4.38 25.93 -14.63
C GLN A 125 -4.42 25.94 -13.09
N ASP A 126 -5.00 24.92 -12.46
CA ASP A 126 -5.12 24.83 -11.01
C ASP A 126 -3.74 24.81 -10.34
N GLN A 127 -2.78 24.09 -10.92
CA GLN A 127 -1.40 24.06 -10.45
C GLN A 127 -0.75 25.44 -10.58
N ARG A 128 -0.99 26.14 -11.69
CA ARG A 128 -0.42 27.48 -11.91
C ARG A 128 -1.02 28.51 -10.95
N ASP A 129 -2.30 28.43 -10.64
CA ASP A 129 -2.96 29.35 -9.71
C ASP A 129 -2.54 29.09 -8.26
N ALA A 130 -2.45 27.82 -7.85
CA ALA A 130 -1.88 27.44 -6.56
C ALA A 130 -0.40 27.89 -6.45
N PHE A 131 0.39 27.74 -7.52
CA PHE A 131 1.78 28.22 -7.55
C PHE A 131 1.86 29.74 -7.41
N LYS A 132 1.00 30.50 -8.11
CA LYS A 132 0.94 31.97 -7.98
C LYS A 132 0.66 32.39 -6.54
N LYS A 133 -0.27 31.71 -5.86
CA LYS A 133 -0.55 31.95 -4.44
C LYS A 133 0.70 31.68 -3.59
N LEU A 134 1.32 30.51 -3.78
CA LEU A 134 2.53 30.10 -3.05
C LEU A 134 3.65 31.14 -3.14
N ILE A 135 3.96 31.64 -4.34
CA ILE A 135 5.06 32.59 -4.56
C ILE A 135 4.69 34.05 -4.30
N ASN A 136 3.47 34.34 -3.85
CA ASN A 136 3.02 35.70 -3.52
C ASN A 136 3.23 36.01 -2.02
N ASN A 137 4.47 35.87 -1.55
CA ASN A 137 4.87 36.11 -0.16
C ASN A 137 4.07 35.25 0.86
N THR A 138 3.80 33.98 0.53
CA THR A 138 3.15 33.06 1.47
C THR A 138 4.03 32.86 2.70
N VAL A 139 3.47 33.11 3.89
CA VAL A 139 4.16 32.96 5.17
C VAL A 139 3.88 31.59 5.75
N VAL A 140 4.93 30.85 6.10
CA VAL A 140 4.82 29.51 6.71
C VAL A 140 5.79 29.35 7.88
N THR A 141 5.51 28.39 8.75
CA THR A 141 6.46 27.96 9.79
C THR A 141 7.26 26.77 9.25
N TYR A 142 8.58 26.94 9.16
CA TYR A 142 9.52 25.90 8.74
C TYR A 142 10.61 25.73 9.80
N ARG A 143 10.74 24.52 10.37
CA ARG A 143 11.73 24.20 11.43
C ARG A 143 11.74 25.22 12.58
N GLY A 144 10.55 25.65 13.01
CA GLY A 144 10.36 26.60 14.10
C GLY A 144 10.60 28.07 13.74
N GLN A 145 10.93 28.38 12.48
CA GLN A 145 11.14 29.74 11.99
C GLN A 145 10.02 30.15 11.04
N THR A 146 9.64 31.42 11.10
CA THR A 146 8.72 32.00 10.12
C THR A 146 9.50 32.34 8.84
N VAL A 147 9.10 31.76 7.72
CA VAL A 147 9.70 32.01 6.40
C VAL A 147 8.65 32.53 5.41
N THR A 148 9.08 33.44 4.54
CA THR A 148 8.23 34.00 3.48
C THR A 148 8.66 33.42 2.13
N ILE A 149 7.77 32.68 1.48
CA ILE A 149 7.98 32.05 0.18
C ILE A 149 7.62 33.04 -0.92
N ASN A 150 8.54 33.25 -1.86
CA ASN A 150 8.36 34.12 -3.00
C ASN A 150 9.02 33.56 -4.27
N ARG A 151 8.85 34.28 -5.39
CA ARG A 151 9.38 33.89 -6.71
C ARG A 151 10.90 33.66 -6.70
N ASN A 152 11.64 34.35 -5.84
CA ASN A 152 13.10 34.33 -5.83
C ASN A 152 13.68 33.23 -4.94
N ASN A 153 12.90 32.67 -4.00
CA ASN A 153 13.43 31.74 -2.99
C ASN A 153 12.73 30.38 -2.90
N TYR A 154 11.61 30.14 -3.60
CA TYR A 154 10.86 28.88 -3.43
C TYR A 154 11.72 27.63 -3.70
N LYS A 155 12.71 27.72 -4.59
CA LYS A 155 13.63 26.60 -4.88
C LYS A 155 14.54 26.25 -3.70
N ASN A 156 14.79 27.17 -2.77
CA ASN A 156 15.61 26.92 -1.58
C ASN A 156 14.92 25.98 -0.59
N TYR A 157 13.61 25.77 -0.74
CA TYR A 157 12.82 24.87 0.09
C TYR A 157 12.45 23.57 -0.63
N ALA A 158 13.10 23.28 -1.75
CA ALA A 158 12.86 22.06 -2.51
C ALA A 158 13.18 20.81 -1.68
N ILE A 159 12.31 19.80 -1.77
CA ILE A 159 12.58 18.50 -1.14
C ILE A 159 13.88 17.93 -1.69
N THR A 160 14.81 17.61 -0.79
CA THR A 160 16.13 17.06 -1.14
C THR A 160 16.48 15.90 -0.23
N GLN A 161 17.01 14.81 -0.79
CA GLN A 161 17.56 13.72 0.01
C GLN A 161 18.93 14.10 0.58
N THR A 162 19.08 14.06 1.91
CA THR A 162 20.31 14.42 2.61
C THR A 162 21.15 13.20 2.98
N ASP A 163 20.51 12.05 3.22
CA ASP A 163 21.19 10.80 3.57
C ASP A 163 20.54 9.58 2.93
N ARG A 164 21.30 8.47 2.86
CA ARG A 164 20.84 7.19 2.35
C ARG A 164 19.90 6.50 3.33
N GLY A 165 18.91 5.81 2.77
CA GLY A 165 17.99 4.95 3.51
C GLY A 165 16.54 5.38 3.38
N GLY A 166 15.65 4.42 3.60
CA GLY A 166 14.22 4.59 3.35
C GLY A 166 13.38 5.01 4.56
N THR A 167 13.93 5.00 5.76
CA THR A 167 13.22 5.30 7.01
C THR A 167 13.75 6.57 7.65
N GLY A 168 12.87 7.29 8.36
CA GLY A 168 13.18 8.46 9.18
C GLY A 168 13.13 9.77 8.40
N ASN A 169 12.48 10.80 8.95
CA ASN A 169 12.34 12.08 8.27
C ASN A 169 13.63 12.93 8.30
N GLU A 170 14.59 12.58 9.16
CA GLU A 170 15.91 13.21 9.25
C GLU A 170 16.79 13.05 7.99
N LYS A 171 16.40 12.17 7.05
CA LYS A 171 17.18 11.82 5.85
C LYS A 171 16.80 12.63 4.61
N TRP A 172 15.93 13.61 4.77
CA TRP A 172 15.57 14.55 3.73
C TRP A 172 15.31 15.93 4.34
N GLU A 173 15.34 16.96 3.51
CA GLU A 173 15.07 18.33 3.92
C GLU A 173 14.21 19.06 2.87
N GLY A 174 13.87 20.31 3.17
CA GLY A 174 12.91 21.09 2.39
C GLY A 174 11.45 20.71 2.71
N PHE A 175 10.52 21.35 2.03
CA PHE A 175 9.08 21.09 2.19
C PHE A 175 8.26 21.40 0.93
N LEU A 176 8.91 21.75 -0.19
CA LEU A 176 8.26 22.09 -1.46
C LEU A 176 8.62 21.10 -2.57
N PHE A 177 7.59 20.61 -3.25
CA PHE A 177 7.74 19.92 -4.53
C PHE A 177 6.85 20.59 -5.58
N VAL A 178 7.46 21.27 -6.54
CA VAL A 178 6.76 21.89 -7.67
C VAL A 178 7.16 21.15 -8.95
N SER A 179 6.17 20.69 -9.71
CA SER A 179 6.34 20.07 -11.02
C SER A 179 5.12 20.38 -11.89
N ILE A 180 5.20 21.48 -12.64
CA ILE A 180 4.16 21.92 -13.58
C ILE A 180 4.70 21.72 -15.00
N LYS A 181 4.26 20.64 -15.65
CA LYS A 181 4.65 20.24 -17.00
C LYS A 181 3.44 20.39 -17.94
N GLY A 182 3.62 20.99 -19.12
CA GLY A 182 2.61 21.02 -20.18
C GLY A 182 2.13 22.40 -20.65
N GLY A 183 1.82 22.47 -21.95
CA GLY A 183 1.30 23.64 -22.67
C GLY A 183 2.33 24.34 -23.59
N GLN A 184 1.96 25.51 -24.12
CA GLN A 184 2.88 26.45 -24.80
C GLN A 184 3.74 27.28 -23.82
N GLN A 185 3.59 27.06 -22.51
CA GLN A 185 4.25 27.83 -21.45
C GLN A 185 5.41 27.05 -20.83
N ASP A 186 6.35 27.79 -20.24
CA ASP A 186 7.52 27.23 -19.56
C ASP A 186 7.14 26.23 -18.46
N THR A 187 7.97 25.20 -18.34
CA THR A 187 7.94 24.22 -17.26
C THR A 187 8.42 24.87 -15.97
N ILE A 188 7.72 24.62 -14.86
CA ILE A 188 8.07 25.16 -13.54
C ILE A 188 8.39 23.99 -12.60
N GLU A 189 9.63 23.97 -12.10
CA GLU A 189 10.12 22.93 -11.20
C GLU A 189 10.86 23.53 -10.00
N SER A 190 10.71 22.92 -8.82
CA SER A 190 11.48 23.28 -7.62
C SER A 190 12.79 22.50 -7.49
N HIS A 191 12.87 21.30 -8.09
CA HIS A 191 13.91 20.31 -7.83
C HIS A 191 14.80 20.10 -9.05
N SER A 192 15.91 19.39 -8.84
CA SER A 192 16.75 18.88 -9.93
C SER A 192 16.95 17.37 -9.73
N GLY A 193 16.79 16.60 -10.81
CA GLY A 193 16.92 15.14 -10.77
C GLY A 193 15.92 14.43 -9.85
N ASN A 194 16.20 13.14 -9.60
CA ASN A 194 15.38 12.31 -8.72
C ASN A 194 15.91 12.37 -7.28
N GLN A 195 15.00 12.58 -6.33
CA GLN A 195 15.28 12.64 -4.89
C GLN A 195 14.98 11.30 -4.20
N THR A 196 14.01 10.52 -4.70
CA THR A 196 13.71 9.15 -4.21
C THR A 196 13.52 9.06 -2.68
N VAL A 197 12.51 9.78 -2.19
CA VAL A 197 12.29 10.05 -0.76
C VAL A 197 11.12 9.27 -0.17
N PHE A 198 10.10 8.87 -0.93
CA PHE A 198 8.89 8.30 -0.34
C PHE A 198 8.41 7.03 -1.04
N ASN A 199 7.85 6.12 -0.24
CA ASN A 199 6.89 5.12 -0.71
C ASN A 199 5.46 5.68 -0.67
N PRO A 200 4.50 5.12 -1.41
CA PRO A 200 3.10 5.47 -1.25
C PRO A 200 2.54 4.92 0.06
N ALA A 201 1.74 5.71 0.77
CA ALA A 201 1.15 5.29 2.04
C ALA A 201 0.19 4.09 1.92
N CYS A 202 -0.44 3.89 0.75
CA CYS A 202 -1.33 2.76 0.52
C CYS A 202 -0.62 1.40 0.55
N GLU A 203 0.70 1.39 0.40
CA GLU A 203 1.53 0.18 0.46
C GLU A 203 2.15 -0.04 1.85
N PHE A 204 1.95 0.90 2.79
CA PHE A 204 2.61 0.88 4.10
C PHE A 204 2.19 -0.32 4.95
N ALA A 205 3.16 -0.93 5.62
CA ALA A 205 2.90 -1.87 6.69
C ALA A 205 4.02 -1.80 7.72
N THR A 206 3.68 -1.89 9.01
CA THR A 206 4.68 -2.02 10.08
C THR A 206 5.44 -3.33 9.94
N GLU A 207 6.57 -3.48 10.63
CA GLU A 207 7.35 -4.73 10.58
C GLU A 207 6.55 -5.95 11.07
N GLU A 208 5.74 -5.78 12.11
CA GLU A 208 4.86 -6.84 12.61
C GLU A 208 3.77 -7.19 11.58
N VAL A 209 3.12 -6.19 11.00
CA VAL A 209 2.08 -6.39 9.98
C VAL A 209 2.67 -7.04 8.72
N CYS A 210 3.90 -6.70 8.33
CA CYS A 210 4.62 -7.35 7.23
C CYS A 210 4.82 -8.85 7.51
N ILE A 211 5.23 -9.22 8.73
CA ILE A 211 5.42 -10.64 9.09
C ILE A 211 4.08 -11.37 9.04
N ASP A 212 3.03 -10.78 9.59
CA ASP A 212 1.69 -11.36 9.59
C ASP A 212 1.16 -11.53 8.15
N LEU A 213 1.38 -10.55 7.27
CA LEU A 213 1.05 -10.59 5.85
C LEU A 213 1.83 -11.70 5.12
N ASP A 214 3.14 -11.79 5.31
CA ASP A 214 3.96 -12.84 4.73
C ASP A 214 3.49 -14.24 5.17
N LEU A 215 3.03 -14.39 6.43
CA LEU A 215 2.49 -15.65 6.96
C LEU A 215 1.13 -16.00 6.35
N VAL A 216 0.21 -15.03 6.19
CA VAL A 216 -1.08 -15.24 5.50
C VAL A 216 -0.85 -15.73 4.07
N MET A 217 -0.01 -15.04 3.31
CA MET A 217 0.27 -15.42 1.92
C MET A 217 0.99 -16.77 1.83
N SER A 218 1.84 -17.10 2.80
CA SER A 218 2.49 -18.41 2.89
C SER A 218 1.49 -19.52 3.23
N TYR A 219 0.53 -19.26 4.11
CA TYR A 219 -0.50 -20.23 4.50
C TYR A 219 -1.37 -20.62 3.31
N PHE A 220 -1.84 -19.63 2.54
CA PHE A 220 -2.57 -19.89 1.30
C PHE A 220 -1.74 -20.74 0.33
N ALA A 221 -0.50 -20.33 0.04
CA ALA A 221 0.34 -21.06 -0.91
C ALA A 221 0.72 -22.47 -0.44
N LEU A 222 0.99 -22.68 0.86
CA LEU A 222 1.26 -24.01 1.38
C LEU A 222 0.05 -24.94 1.21
N THR A 223 -1.17 -24.41 1.18
CA THR A 223 -2.38 -25.20 0.93
C THR A 223 -2.53 -25.62 -0.54
N SER A 224 -1.74 -25.04 -1.46
CA SER A 224 -1.64 -25.55 -2.85
C SER A 224 -0.71 -26.76 -3.00
N VAL A 225 0.00 -27.15 -1.94
CA VAL A 225 0.89 -28.31 -1.96
C VAL A 225 0.09 -29.60 -1.74
N ASN A 226 0.21 -30.53 -2.67
CA ASN A 226 -0.39 -31.86 -2.52
C ASN A 226 0.43 -32.74 -1.55
N GLU A 227 -0.11 -33.00 -0.37
CA GLU A 227 0.54 -33.86 0.64
C GLU A 227 0.87 -35.26 0.13
N ALA A 228 0.08 -35.80 -0.81
CA ALA A 228 0.27 -37.15 -1.34
C ALA A 228 1.57 -37.29 -2.16
N ASP A 229 2.07 -36.17 -2.70
CA ASP A 229 3.27 -36.14 -3.54
C ASP A 229 4.56 -35.95 -2.69
N LEU A 230 4.42 -35.71 -1.38
CA LEU A 230 5.55 -35.47 -0.49
C LEU A 230 6.16 -36.79 0.03
N PRO A 231 7.49 -36.96 -0.05
CA PRO A 231 8.15 -38.05 0.66
C PRO A 231 8.00 -37.88 2.18
N SER A 232 8.03 -38.99 2.92
CA SER A 232 7.69 -39.02 4.37
C SER A 232 8.42 -37.97 5.22
N TYR A 233 9.71 -37.73 4.96
CA TYR A 233 10.49 -36.72 5.69
C TYR A 233 10.02 -35.29 5.38
N LYS A 234 9.66 -34.99 4.12
CA LYS A 234 9.09 -33.69 3.73
C LYS A 234 7.67 -33.52 4.21
N LEU A 235 6.87 -34.58 4.24
CA LEU A 235 5.52 -34.54 4.80
C LEU A 235 5.57 -34.18 6.30
N SER A 236 6.53 -34.74 7.05
CA SER A 236 6.74 -34.37 8.45
C SER A 236 7.18 -32.92 8.62
N GLU A 237 8.10 -32.44 7.78
CA GLU A 237 8.53 -31.02 7.75
C GLU A 237 7.34 -30.10 7.45
N TYR A 238 6.56 -30.40 6.41
CA TYR A 238 5.37 -29.67 5.98
C TYR A 238 4.34 -29.56 7.10
N LYS A 239 3.95 -30.70 7.72
CA LYS A 239 2.95 -30.72 8.81
C LYS A 239 3.40 -29.89 10.01
N LYS A 240 4.68 -29.98 10.36
CA LYS A 240 5.25 -29.17 11.45
C LYS A 240 5.26 -27.69 11.10
N LEU A 241 5.60 -27.33 9.86
CA LEU A 241 5.60 -25.95 9.38
C LEU A 241 4.17 -25.39 9.39
N MET A 242 3.20 -26.10 8.84
CA MET A 242 1.80 -25.71 8.81
C MET A 242 1.25 -25.46 10.21
N ALA A 243 1.45 -26.39 11.15
CA ALA A 243 1.02 -26.23 12.54
C ALA A 243 1.64 -24.99 13.23
N ASN A 244 2.91 -24.67 12.93
CA ASN A 244 3.54 -23.47 13.45
C ASN A 244 2.94 -22.19 12.86
N ILE A 245 2.63 -22.18 11.57
CA ILE A 245 1.97 -21.05 10.90
C ILE A 245 0.57 -20.86 11.47
N GLU A 246 -0.22 -21.92 11.61
CA GLU A 246 -1.56 -21.86 12.20
C GLU A 246 -1.53 -21.27 13.62
N ALA A 247 -0.60 -21.71 14.46
CA ALA A 247 -0.43 -21.13 15.81
C ALA A 247 -0.04 -19.64 15.78
N ALA A 248 0.84 -19.24 14.84
CA ALA A 248 1.22 -17.85 14.66
C ALA A 248 0.05 -16.98 14.15
N LEU A 249 -0.75 -17.49 13.22
CA LEU A 249 -1.92 -16.79 12.69
C LEU A 249 -3.05 -16.71 13.74
N LYS A 250 -3.26 -17.77 14.53
CA LYS A 250 -4.25 -17.79 15.62
C LYS A 250 -3.93 -16.78 16.71
N SER A 251 -2.64 -16.57 17.01
CA SER A 251 -2.20 -15.57 17.99
C SER A 251 -2.14 -14.14 17.43
N SER A 252 -2.34 -13.95 16.13
CA SER A 252 -2.31 -12.64 15.47
C SER A 252 -3.72 -12.05 15.42
N VAL A 253 -4.04 -11.24 16.43
CA VAL A 253 -5.35 -10.59 16.58
C VAL A 253 -5.34 -9.19 15.98
N TYR A 254 -6.42 -8.86 15.28
CA TYR A 254 -6.70 -7.56 14.70
C TYR A 254 -8.11 -7.13 15.13
N ASP A 255 -8.29 -5.82 15.34
CA ASP A 255 -9.58 -5.23 15.69
C ASP A 255 -9.70 -3.83 15.08
N ASN A 256 -10.50 -3.74 14.02
CA ASN A 256 -10.84 -2.51 13.33
C ASN A 256 -12.29 -2.56 12.82
N ASP A 257 -12.73 -1.55 12.10
CA ASP A 257 -14.14 -1.39 11.71
C ASP A 257 -14.63 -2.43 10.68
N THR A 258 -13.71 -3.12 10.01
CA THR A 258 -14.04 -4.15 9.00
C THR A 258 -13.70 -5.57 9.44
N PHE A 259 -12.91 -5.73 10.50
CA PHE A 259 -12.47 -7.05 10.95
C PHE A 259 -12.16 -7.04 12.45
N SER A 260 -12.70 -8.02 13.17
CA SER A 260 -12.37 -8.30 14.56
C SER A 260 -12.20 -9.80 14.74
N GLY A 261 -10.98 -10.25 15.09
CA GLY A 261 -10.66 -11.67 15.16
C GLY A 261 -9.17 -11.96 14.99
N ASN A 262 -8.83 -13.23 14.76
CA ASN A 262 -7.46 -13.65 14.46
C ASN A 262 -7.28 -14.05 13.00
N LEU A 263 -6.04 -13.97 12.51
CA LEU A 263 -5.72 -14.23 11.11
C LEU A 263 -5.93 -15.68 10.67
N LEU A 264 -5.89 -16.66 11.57
CA LEU A 264 -6.18 -18.05 11.18
C LEU A 264 -7.64 -18.20 10.78
N ASP A 265 -8.54 -17.63 11.58
CA ASP A 265 -9.98 -17.66 11.28
C ASP A 265 -10.28 -16.89 10.00
N TYR A 266 -9.59 -15.76 9.74
CA TYR A 266 -9.65 -15.07 8.45
C TYR A 266 -9.25 -16.01 7.30
N CYS A 267 -8.07 -16.64 7.39
CA CYS A 267 -7.57 -17.49 6.32
C CYS A 267 -8.50 -18.67 6.04
N GLN A 268 -8.97 -19.37 7.07
CA GLN A 268 -9.84 -20.53 6.93
C GLN A 268 -11.24 -20.19 6.40
N ASN A 269 -11.67 -18.94 6.56
CA ASN A 269 -12.95 -18.46 6.06
C ASN A 269 -12.86 -17.68 4.74
N HIS A 270 -11.66 -17.44 4.21
CA HIS A 270 -11.48 -16.76 2.93
C HIS A 270 -12.08 -17.58 1.77
N PRO A 271 -12.75 -16.97 0.78
CA PRO A 271 -13.34 -17.69 -0.35
C PRO A 271 -12.38 -18.68 -1.04
N SER A 272 -11.13 -18.28 -1.25
CA SER A 272 -10.05 -19.13 -1.83
C SER A 272 -9.80 -20.44 -1.09
N MET A 273 -10.18 -20.53 0.19
CA MET A 273 -9.91 -21.66 1.07
C MET A 273 -11.17 -22.48 1.39
N LYS A 274 -12.36 -21.90 1.20
CA LYS A 274 -13.64 -22.53 1.54
C LYS A 274 -14.21 -23.41 0.43
N MET A 275 -13.81 -23.21 -0.83
CA MET A 275 -14.40 -23.91 -1.98
C MET A 275 -14.21 -25.43 -1.88
N ILE A 276 -12.97 -25.90 -1.76
CA ILE A 276 -12.67 -27.32 -1.52
C ILE A 276 -11.65 -27.43 -0.39
N LYS A 277 -12.00 -28.21 0.64
CA LYS A 277 -11.17 -28.41 1.83
C LYS A 277 -9.79 -28.94 1.44
N GLY A 278 -8.75 -28.26 1.90
CA GLY A 278 -7.35 -28.66 1.69
C GLY A 278 -6.78 -28.30 0.33
N LYS A 279 -7.46 -27.44 -0.43
CA LYS A 279 -7.00 -26.92 -1.72
C LYS A 279 -7.10 -25.40 -1.76
N LEU A 280 -6.22 -24.76 -2.52
CA LEU A 280 -6.27 -23.33 -2.80
C LEU A 280 -6.99 -23.10 -4.12
N TYR A 281 -7.95 -22.18 -4.13
CA TYR A 281 -8.70 -21.79 -5.33
C TYR A 281 -8.57 -20.30 -5.62
N ASP A 282 -8.52 -19.97 -6.90
CA ASP A 282 -8.80 -18.63 -7.38
C ASP A 282 -10.30 -18.33 -7.21
N PRO A 283 -10.68 -17.37 -6.36
CA PRO A 283 -12.07 -17.23 -5.97
C PRO A 283 -12.95 -16.63 -7.08
N ILE A 284 -12.35 -16.04 -8.12
CA ILE A 284 -13.06 -15.38 -9.23
C ILE A 284 -13.31 -16.37 -10.38
N GLN A 285 -12.26 -17.04 -10.88
CA GLN A 285 -12.43 -18.04 -11.95
C GLN A 285 -12.90 -19.41 -11.42
N VAL A 286 -12.88 -19.62 -10.09
CA VAL A 286 -13.23 -20.91 -9.46
C VAL A 286 -12.33 -22.04 -9.97
N GLU A 287 -11.04 -21.73 -10.14
CA GLU A 287 -10.03 -22.67 -10.61
C GLU A 287 -9.01 -22.98 -9.51
N GLU A 288 -8.58 -24.23 -9.42
CA GLU A 288 -7.55 -24.64 -8.47
C GLU A 288 -6.23 -23.93 -8.78
N ILE A 289 -5.54 -23.49 -7.73
CA ILE A 289 -4.20 -22.92 -7.79
C ILE A 289 -3.23 -23.98 -7.28
N HIS A 290 -2.24 -24.32 -8.10
CA HIS A 290 -1.20 -25.27 -7.77
C HIS A 290 0.12 -24.58 -7.40
N ILE A 291 1.00 -25.27 -6.67
CA ILE A 291 2.27 -24.69 -6.20
C ILE A 291 3.17 -24.24 -7.37
N GLU A 292 3.09 -24.89 -8.51
CA GLU A 292 3.83 -24.57 -9.73
C GLU A 292 3.41 -23.21 -10.33
N ASP A 293 2.17 -22.79 -10.12
CA ASP A 293 1.64 -21.53 -10.66
C ASP A 293 2.35 -20.30 -10.06
N PHE A 294 2.91 -20.44 -8.86
CA PHE A 294 3.69 -19.41 -8.19
C PHE A 294 5.01 -19.09 -8.89
N ALA A 295 5.53 -19.99 -9.74
CA ALA A 295 6.77 -19.81 -10.50
C ALA A 295 6.56 -19.12 -11.87
N ILE A 296 5.31 -18.84 -12.24
CA ILE A 296 4.98 -18.25 -13.53
C ILE A 296 5.12 -16.72 -13.46
N ASP A 297 5.98 -16.17 -14.31
CA ASP A 297 6.24 -14.72 -14.42
C ASP A 297 5.49 -14.03 -15.56
N SER A 298 5.12 -14.80 -16.60
CA SER A 298 4.48 -14.25 -17.80
C SER A 298 3.03 -13.91 -17.50
N LYS A 299 2.65 -12.63 -17.58
CA LYS A 299 1.26 -12.18 -17.42
C LYS A 299 0.30 -12.71 -18.49
N GLU A 300 0.83 -13.17 -19.62
CA GLU A 300 0.05 -13.79 -20.69
C GLU A 300 -0.28 -15.27 -20.40
N ASP A 301 0.42 -15.91 -19.45
CA ASP A 301 0.06 -17.27 -19.04
C ASP A 301 -1.15 -17.20 -18.10
N PRO A 302 -2.26 -17.91 -18.40
CA PRO A 302 -3.49 -17.83 -17.60
C PRO A 302 -3.31 -18.32 -16.15
N ARG A 303 -2.24 -19.06 -15.86
CA ARG A 303 -1.89 -19.52 -14.51
C ARG A 303 -1.08 -18.50 -13.71
N ASN A 304 -0.65 -17.39 -14.32
CA ASN A 304 0.11 -16.36 -13.63
C ASN A 304 -0.68 -15.82 -12.43
N LEU A 305 -0.03 -15.84 -11.26
CA LEU A 305 -0.62 -15.36 -10.02
C LEU A 305 -0.15 -13.96 -9.67
N ASP A 306 -1.11 -13.12 -9.33
CA ASP A 306 -0.93 -11.79 -8.77
C ASP A 306 -1.13 -11.79 -7.24
N PHE A 307 -0.46 -10.82 -6.60
CA PHE A 307 -0.79 -10.41 -5.24
C PHE A 307 -1.99 -9.48 -5.30
N THR A 308 -3.16 -10.00 -4.95
CA THR A 308 -4.45 -9.34 -5.16
C THR A 308 -4.99 -8.79 -3.86
N HIS A 309 -5.78 -7.71 -3.96
CA HIS A 309 -6.46 -7.10 -2.82
C HIS A 309 -7.96 -7.38 -2.90
N ASP A 310 -8.60 -7.69 -1.77
CA ASP A 310 -10.06 -7.78 -1.71
C ASP A 310 -10.67 -6.39 -1.87
N GLU A 311 -10.35 -5.48 -0.96
CA GLU A 311 -10.64 -4.07 -1.12
C GLU A 311 -9.58 -3.37 -1.97
N ALA A 312 -10.04 -2.75 -3.06
CA ALA A 312 -9.18 -2.09 -4.02
C ALA A 312 -8.36 -0.93 -3.42
N VAL A 313 -7.06 -0.94 -3.70
CA VAL A 313 -6.09 0.10 -3.26
C VAL A 313 -6.49 1.50 -3.73
N PHE A 314 -7.21 1.61 -4.85
CA PHE A 314 -7.70 2.86 -5.42
C PHE A 314 -8.55 3.69 -4.45
N PHE A 315 -9.31 3.05 -3.55
CA PHE A 315 -10.15 3.77 -2.59
C PHE A 315 -9.36 4.41 -1.45
N GLU A 316 -8.06 4.11 -1.32
CA GLU A 316 -7.17 4.63 -0.28
C GLU A 316 -7.79 4.58 1.12
N LYS A 317 -8.41 3.44 1.47
CA LYS A 317 -9.00 3.24 2.79
C LYS A 317 -7.93 2.82 3.79
N PHE A 318 -7.91 3.51 4.93
CA PHE A 318 -7.04 3.24 6.05
C PHE A 318 -7.87 2.92 7.29
N TYR A 319 -7.40 1.98 8.09
CA TYR A 319 -8.07 1.55 9.30
C TYR A 319 -7.18 1.73 10.50
N TRP A 320 -7.76 2.15 11.63
CA TRP A 320 -7.07 2.10 12.90
C TRP A 320 -7.29 0.75 13.56
N ASP A 321 -6.22 0.00 13.76
CA ASP A 321 -6.28 -1.25 14.50
C ASP A 321 -6.11 -0.99 16.00
N ARG A 322 -7.17 -1.27 16.76
CA ARG A 322 -7.23 -1.06 18.21
C ARG A 322 -6.41 -2.09 18.97
N ALA A 323 -6.28 -3.30 18.45
CA ALA A 323 -5.51 -4.37 19.09
C ALA A 323 -3.98 -4.14 18.98
N LYS A 324 -3.52 -3.67 17.82
CA LYS A 324 -2.10 -3.40 17.51
C LYS A 324 -1.70 -1.94 17.68
N ASN A 325 -2.67 -1.05 17.90
CA ASN A 325 -2.46 0.39 18.07
C ASN A 325 -1.70 1.00 16.87
N CYS A 326 -2.10 0.64 15.65
CA CYS A 326 -1.44 1.09 14.43
C CYS A 326 -2.41 1.26 13.26
N ILE A 327 -2.01 2.08 12.28
CA ILE A 327 -2.70 2.20 11.01
C ILE A 327 -2.47 0.94 10.17
N LEU A 328 -3.55 0.44 9.56
CA LEU A 328 -3.56 -0.54 8.50
C LEU A 328 -3.87 0.16 7.18
N SER A 329 -2.97 0.04 6.22
CA SER A 329 -3.21 0.48 4.84
C SER A 329 -4.01 -0.58 4.06
N PRO A 330 -4.32 -0.36 2.77
CA PRO A 330 -4.79 -1.42 1.88
C PRO A 330 -3.89 -2.67 1.87
N ALA A 331 -2.58 -2.53 2.10
CA ALA A 331 -1.62 -3.62 2.23
C ALA A 331 -1.64 -4.31 3.61
N ARG A 332 -2.84 -4.66 4.11
CA ARG A 332 -3.05 -5.37 5.39
C ARG A 332 -3.31 -6.87 5.16
N PRO A 333 -2.94 -7.75 6.11
CA PRO A 333 -3.08 -9.19 5.96
C PRO A 333 -4.52 -9.68 5.74
N THR A 334 -5.52 -8.92 6.19
CA THR A 334 -6.95 -9.25 6.04
C THR A 334 -7.55 -8.74 4.74
N ASN A 335 -6.73 -8.26 3.81
CA ASN A 335 -7.17 -7.67 2.55
C ASN A 335 -6.47 -8.27 1.33
N VAL A 336 -5.70 -9.34 1.49
CA VAL A 336 -4.79 -9.83 0.43
C VAL A 336 -4.93 -11.33 0.24
N PHE A 337 -4.83 -11.77 -1.02
CA PHE A 337 -4.92 -13.17 -1.40
C PHE A 337 -4.21 -13.43 -2.74
N TRP A 338 -4.06 -14.71 -3.09
CA TRP A 338 -3.53 -15.12 -4.40
C TRP A 338 -4.67 -15.31 -5.38
N SER A 339 -4.55 -14.70 -6.55
CA SER A 339 -5.52 -14.83 -7.63
C SER A 339 -4.80 -14.79 -8.97
N LYS A 340 -5.45 -15.31 -10.02
CA LYS A 340 -4.90 -15.28 -11.37
C LYS A 340 -4.86 -13.85 -11.89
N HIS A 341 -3.92 -13.55 -12.79
CA HIS A 341 -3.77 -12.20 -13.36
C HIS A 341 -5.06 -11.74 -14.04
N LEU A 342 -5.70 -12.62 -14.81
CA LEU A 342 -6.99 -12.33 -15.45
C LEU A 342 -8.08 -12.03 -14.42
N SER A 343 -8.15 -12.81 -13.34
CA SER A 343 -9.08 -12.59 -12.23
C SER A 343 -8.89 -11.24 -11.55
N ASN A 344 -7.65 -10.86 -11.24
CA ASN A 344 -7.32 -9.54 -10.71
C ASN A 344 -7.79 -8.41 -11.66
N MET A 345 -7.65 -8.60 -12.97
CA MET A 345 -8.17 -7.67 -13.99
C MET A 345 -9.71 -7.66 -14.09
N MET A 346 -10.37 -8.79 -13.83
CA MET A 346 -11.83 -8.91 -13.81
C MET A 346 -12.45 -8.25 -12.58
N GLN A 347 -11.82 -8.41 -11.41
CA GLN A 347 -12.28 -7.82 -10.14
C GLN A 347 -12.27 -6.29 -10.19
N GLN A 348 -11.28 -5.69 -10.86
CA GLN A 348 -11.11 -4.23 -10.95
C GLN A 348 -11.14 -3.55 -9.58
N ASN A 349 -12.20 -2.79 -9.30
CA ASN A 349 -12.39 -2.02 -8.07
C ASN A 349 -13.45 -2.63 -7.15
N PHE A 350 -13.96 -3.82 -7.44
CA PHE A 350 -14.91 -4.52 -6.56
C PHE A 350 -14.18 -5.23 -5.42
N SER A 351 -14.83 -5.38 -4.26
CA SER A 351 -14.48 -6.46 -3.34
C SER A 351 -14.88 -7.82 -3.93
N LEU A 352 -14.39 -8.93 -3.39
CA LEU A 352 -14.83 -10.27 -3.81
C LEU A 352 -16.36 -10.39 -3.70
N ASP A 353 -16.93 -10.02 -2.55
CA ASP A 353 -18.39 -10.05 -2.37
C ASP A 353 -19.12 -9.13 -3.35
N GLY A 354 -18.60 -7.91 -3.59
CA GLY A 354 -19.16 -6.98 -4.55
C GLY A 354 -19.07 -7.49 -5.98
N TYR A 355 -17.99 -8.19 -6.32
CA TYR A 355 -17.77 -8.79 -7.62
C TYR A 355 -18.75 -9.95 -7.85
N PHE A 356 -18.90 -10.85 -6.88
CA PHE A 356 -19.84 -11.97 -6.99
C PHE A 356 -21.28 -11.49 -7.18
N GLN A 357 -21.70 -10.48 -6.41
CA GLN A 357 -23.02 -9.85 -6.59
C GLN A 357 -23.18 -9.26 -7.99
N HIS A 358 -22.15 -8.55 -8.47
CA HIS A 358 -22.17 -7.98 -9.82
C HIS A 358 -22.28 -9.06 -10.91
N GLU A 359 -21.57 -10.17 -10.75
CA GLU A 359 -21.61 -11.29 -11.70
C GLU A 359 -23.00 -11.95 -11.74
N GLU A 360 -23.63 -12.14 -10.58
CA GLU A 360 -25.01 -12.63 -10.47
C GLU A 360 -26.01 -11.69 -11.17
N GLU A 361 -25.87 -10.37 -10.99
CA GLU A 361 -26.69 -9.37 -11.68
C GLU A 361 -26.52 -9.42 -13.20
N VAL A 362 -25.28 -9.55 -13.69
CA VAL A 362 -24.98 -9.69 -15.12
C VAL A 362 -25.61 -10.97 -15.68
N LEU A 363 -25.48 -12.10 -14.98
CA LEU A 363 -26.07 -13.37 -15.38
C LEU A 363 -27.61 -13.27 -15.47
N ASN A 364 -28.24 -12.65 -14.47
CA ASN A 364 -29.68 -12.47 -14.42
C ASN A 364 -30.19 -11.57 -15.55
N ARG A 365 -29.47 -10.47 -15.87
CA ARG A 365 -29.79 -9.62 -17.03
C ARG A 365 -29.66 -10.39 -18.35
N ARG A 366 -28.60 -11.19 -18.49
CA ARG A 366 -28.37 -12.01 -19.70
C ARG A 366 -29.48 -13.03 -19.91
N LYS A 367 -29.90 -13.76 -18.86
CA LYS A 367 -31.02 -14.72 -18.94
C LYS A 367 -32.30 -14.05 -19.41
N LYS A 368 -32.69 -12.91 -18.80
CA LYS A 368 -33.87 -12.13 -19.21
C LYS A 368 -33.84 -11.68 -20.67
N MET A 369 -32.66 -11.41 -21.22
CA MET A 369 -32.52 -10.99 -22.63
C MET A 369 -32.55 -12.16 -23.61
N LEU A 370 -32.15 -13.36 -23.19
CA LEU A 370 -32.12 -14.57 -24.02
C LEU A 370 -33.43 -15.37 -23.98
N GLU A 371 -34.29 -15.09 -23.00
CA GLU A 371 -35.64 -15.68 -22.88
C GLU A 371 -36.71 -14.90 -23.69
N ASN A 372 -36.32 -13.78 -24.32
CA ASN A 372 -37.08 -13.10 -25.38
C ASN A 372 -36.54 -13.52 -26.75
#